data_AF-A0A345HB07-F1
#
_entry.id   AF-A0A345HB07-F1
#
_cell.length_a   1.000
_cell.length_b   1.000
_cell.length_c   1.000
_cell.angle_alpha   90.00
_cell.angle_beta   90.00
_cell.angle_gamma   90.00
#
_symmetry.space_group_name_H-M   'P 1'
#
loop_
_entity.id
_entity.type
_entity.pdbx_description
1 polymer ?
#
loop_
_entity_poly.entity_id
_entity_poly.type
_entity_poly.pdbx_seq_one_letter_code
_entity_poly.pdbx_strand_id
1 'polypeptide(L)'
;MKTKHLFIAFIITAIAQVFVPLKMVYDSEMTERTGTVYKFKTAPIDPQDPFRGKYVRLNYDMSSYPTNDTTWVHGEPVYVTLKNDNEGFAAIESISHQAPDDGTDYVVAKYRYNAKDNINFSLEFDRYYMEESKAPEAETFYRSYNQNAENKKPAYALVAVINGNAVLKDVIIDDIPIREYVLKEREKQ
;
A
#
# COMPACT_ATOMS: atom_id res chain seq x y z
N MET A 1 -41.00 17.55 -25.10
CA MET A 1 -40.39 16.19 -25.19
C MET A 1 -38.86 16.24 -25.06
N LYS A 2 -38.15 17.09 -25.82
CA LYS A 2 -36.67 17.23 -25.75
C LYS A 2 -36.10 17.44 -24.32
N THR A 3 -36.73 18.27 -23.49
CA THR A 3 -36.30 18.51 -22.10
C THR A 3 -36.41 17.29 -21.20
N LYS A 4 -37.40 16.41 -21.43
CA LYS A 4 -37.55 15.17 -20.65
C LYS A 4 -36.44 14.17 -20.98
N HIS A 5 -36.09 14.03 -22.26
CA HIS A 5 -34.97 13.17 -22.67
C HIS A 5 -33.62 13.73 -22.20
N LEU A 6 -33.43 15.05 -22.23
CA LEU A 6 -32.23 15.69 -21.69
C LEU A 6 -32.11 15.48 -20.17
N PHE A 7 -33.21 15.57 -19.44
CA PHE A 7 -33.24 15.32 -18.00
C PHE A 7 -32.94 13.85 -17.66
N ILE A 8 -33.48 12.90 -18.42
CA ILE A 8 -33.16 11.47 -18.26
C ILE A 8 -31.68 11.21 -18.54
N ALA A 9 -31.14 11.77 -19.63
CA ALA A 9 -29.72 11.66 -19.95
C ALA A 9 -28.83 12.26 -18.85
N PHE A 10 -29.22 13.40 -18.28
CA PHE A 10 -28.52 14.00 -17.14
C PHE A 10 -28.50 13.09 -15.92
N ILE A 11 -29.64 12.47 -15.56
CA ILE A 11 -29.71 11.54 -14.43
C ILE A 11 -28.82 10.32 -14.66
N ILE A 12 -28.85 9.73 -15.86
CA ILE A 12 -28.00 8.57 -16.19
C ILE A 12 -26.52 8.93 -16.03
N THR A 13 -26.10 10.09 -16.55
CA THR A 13 -24.72 10.57 -16.40
C THR A 13 -24.36 10.81 -14.95
N ALA A 14 -25.24 11.43 -14.16
CA ALA A 14 -25.01 11.67 -12.73
C ALA A 14 -24.86 10.34 -11.95
N ILE A 15 -25.69 9.34 -12.24
CA ILE A 15 -25.58 8.00 -11.65
C ILE A 15 -24.25 7.36 -12.04
N ALA A 16 -23.87 7.40 -13.32
CA ALA A 16 -22.60 6.84 -13.79
C ALA A 16 -21.39 7.52 -13.11
N GLN A 17 -21.45 8.84 -12.90
CA GLN A 17 -20.41 9.61 -12.22
C GLN A 17 -20.27 9.24 -10.74
N VAL A 18 -21.37 8.96 -10.04
CA VAL A 18 -21.34 8.53 -8.63
C VAL A 18 -20.96 7.05 -8.49
N PHE A 19 -21.33 6.22 -9.45
CA PHE A 19 -21.08 4.78 -9.41
C PHE A 19 -19.60 4.44 -9.33
N VAL A 20 -18.75 5.10 -10.11
CA VAL A 20 -17.29 4.84 -10.15
C VAL A 20 -16.63 5.03 -8.77
N PRO A 21 -16.72 6.21 -8.11
CA PRO A 21 -16.11 6.39 -6.79
C PRO A 21 -16.75 5.50 -5.72
N LEU A 22 -18.07 5.26 -5.79
CA LEU A 22 -18.74 4.35 -4.86
C LEU A 22 -18.20 2.92 -4.96
N LYS A 23 -17.96 2.45 -6.19
CA LYS A 23 -17.34 1.15 -6.47
C LYS A 23 -15.91 1.09 -5.96
N MET A 24 -15.12 2.15 -6.13
CA MET A 24 -13.76 2.22 -5.57
C MET A 24 -13.75 2.11 -4.04
N VAL A 25 -14.64 2.81 -3.36
CA VAL A 25 -14.78 2.72 -1.90
C VAL A 25 -15.20 1.32 -1.47
N TYR A 26 -16.18 0.73 -2.17
CA TYR A 26 -16.65 -0.62 -1.90
C TYR A 26 -15.54 -1.67 -2.06
N ASP A 27 -14.78 -1.61 -3.16
CA ASP A 27 -13.68 -2.54 -3.40
C ASP A 27 -12.59 -2.43 -2.33
N SER A 28 -12.24 -1.22 -1.91
CA SER A 28 -11.26 -0.99 -0.83
C SER A 28 -11.75 -1.52 0.51
N GLU A 29 -13.00 -1.23 0.91
CA GLU A 29 -13.59 -1.76 2.14
C GLU A 29 -13.69 -3.29 2.12
N MET A 30 -14.08 -3.87 0.99
CA MET A 30 -14.13 -5.32 0.82
C MET A 30 -12.73 -5.92 0.98
N THR A 31 -11.72 -5.32 0.35
CA THR A 31 -10.32 -5.73 0.45
C THR A 31 -9.83 -5.66 1.89
N GLU A 32 -10.10 -4.58 2.60
CA GLU A 32 -9.68 -4.40 3.98
C GLU A 32 -10.30 -5.45 4.93
N ARG A 33 -11.55 -5.84 4.68
CA ARG A 33 -12.32 -6.75 5.53
C ARG A 33 -12.07 -8.22 5.23
N THR A 34 -12.03 -8.61 3.96
CA THR A 34 -12.01 -10.01 3.52
C THR A 34 -10.72 -10.42 2.83
N GLY A 35 -9.83 -9.47 2.51
CA GLY A 35 -8.56 -9.78 1.85
C GLY A 35 -7.58 -10.51 2.77
N THR A 36 -6.68 -11.27 2.17
CA THR A 36 -5.58 -11.94 2.86
C THR A 36 -4.59 -10.89 3.35
N VAL A 37 -4.23 -10.94 4.65
CA VAL A 37 -3.30 -9.96 5.24
C VAL A 37 -1.87 -10.46 5.13
N TYR A 38 -1.04 -9.65 4.48
CA TYR A 38 0.39 -9.87 4.28
C TYR A 38 1.22 -8.84 5.07
N LYS A 39 2.39 -9.27 5.56
CA LYS A 39 3.34 -8.39 6.27
C LYS A 39 4.46 -7.95 5.34
N PHE A 40 4.45 -6.70 4.90
CA PHE A 40 5.50 -6.17 4.02
C PHE A 40 6.58 -5.49 4.83
N LYS A 41 7.83 -5.98 4.76
CA LYS A 41 8.97 -5.33 5.42
C LYS A 41 9.18 -3.93 4.84
N THR A 42 9.34 -2.96 5.74
CA THR A 42 9.60 -1.57 5.37
C THR A 42 10.97 -1.14 5.90
N ALA A 43 11.79 -0.60 5.01
CA ALA A 43 12.98 0.17 5.32
C ALA A 43 12.63 1.43 6.14
N PRO A 44 13.62 2.19 6.64
CA PRO A 44 13.38 3.37 7.46
C PRO A 44 12.36 4.31 6.80
N ILE A 45 11.34 4.62 7.58
CA ILE A 45 10.14 5.36 7.22
C ILE A 45 10.45 6.87 7.14
N ASP A 46 10.03 7.60 6.11
CA ASP A 46 10.25 9.06 6.07
C ASP A 46 8.95 9.82 6.39
N PRO A 47 8.88 10.59 7.49
CA PRO A 47 7.60 11.07 8.02
C PRO A 47 7.06 12.40 7.45
N GLN A 48 7.57 12.99 6.36
CA GLN A 48 7.10 14.35 5.97
C GLN A 48 6.92 14.65 4.46
N ASP A 49 5.79 15.29 4.13
CA ASP A 49 5.56 16.15 2.95
C ASP A 49 4.80 17.42 3.43
N PRO A 50 5.38 18.63 3.27
CA PRO A 50 4.81 19.88 3.82
C PRO A 50 3.54 20.39 3.12
N PHE A 51 3.10 19.79 2.01
CA PHE A 51 1.97 20.31 1.22
C PHE A 51 0.74 19.38 1.15
N ARG A 52 0.82 18.15 1.64
CA ARG A 52 -0.23 17.12 1.47
C ARG A 52 -0.79 16.55 2.78
N GLY A 53 -0.56 17.25 3.88
CA GLY A 53 -0.82 16.75 5.23
C GLY A 53 0.26 15.78 5.70
N LYS A 54 0.24 15.45 7.00
CA LYS A 54 1.24 14.56 7.59
C LYS A 54 0.89 13.10 7.32
N TYR A 55 1.57 12.52 6.33
CA TYR A 55 1.56 11.09 6.08
C TYR A 55 2.94 10.50 6.30
N VAL A 56 2.97 9.21 6.50
CA VAL A 56 4.18 8.43 6.71
C VAL A 56 4.50 7.71 5.40
N ARG A 57 5.66 8.01 4.80
CA ARG A 57 6.09 7.35 3.57
C ARG A 57 6.77 6.02 3.89
N LEU A 58 6.25 4.95 3.30
CA LEU A 58 6.74 3.60 3.46
C LEU A 58 7.69 3.25 2.32
N ASN A 59 8.87 2.76 2.66
CA ASN A 59 9.84 2.24 1.72
C ASN A 59 9.87 0.73 1.86
N TYR A 60 9.38 -0.01 0.88
CA TYR A 60 9.34 -1.47 0.95
C TYR A 60 10.65 -2.10 0.49
N ASP A 61 11.12 -3.09 1.23
CA ASP A 61 12.27 -3.92 0.80
C ASP A 61 11.92 -4.70 -0.47
N MET A 62 10.64 -5.08 -0.59
CA MET A 62 10.06 -5.74 -1.75
C MET A 62 9.79 -4.75 -2.91
N SER A 63 10.86 -4.23 -3.52
CA SER A 63 10.81 -3.26 -4.61
C SER A 63 11.61 -3.66 -5.86
N SER A 64 12.20 -4.85 -5.86
CA SER A 64 12.91 -5.40 -7.00
C SER A 64 12.77 -6.93 -7.09
N TYR A 65 12.93 -7.46 -8.29
CA TYR A 65 12.90 -8.91 -8.54
C TYR A 65 13.89 -9.30 -9.65
N PRO A 66 14.68 -10.38 -9.46
CA PRO A 66 15.59 -10.87 -10.49
C PRO A 66 14.82 -11.49 -11.65
N THR A 67 15.05 -10.97 -12.86
CA THR A 67 14.46 -11.51 -14.08
C THR A 67 15.37 -11.26 -15.27
N ASN A 68 15.37 -12.21 -16.20
CA ASN A 68 16.04 -12.07 -17.50
C ASN A 68 15.13 -11.40 -18.55
N ASP A 69 13.88 -11.09 -18.17
CA ASP A 69 12.94 -10.43 -19.06
C ASP A 69 13.30 -8.94 -19.23
N THR A 70 13.50 -8.55 -20.49
CA THR A 70 13.86 -7.18 -20.89
C THR A 70 12.75 -6.47 -21.65
N THR A 71 11.58 -7.09 -21.81
CA THR A 71 10.47 -6.49 -22.55
C THR A 71 9.71 -5.42 -21.77
N TRP A 72 10.13 -5.13 -20.54
CA TRP A 72 9.40 -4.22 -19.67
C TRP A 72 9.46 -2.75 -20.11
N VAL A 73 8.31 -2.09 -20.14
CA VAL A 73 8.08 -0.68 -20.50
C VAL A 73 7.82 0.15 -19.25
N HIS A 74 8.54 1.28 -19.12
CA HIS A 74 8.40 2.21 -18.00
C HIS A 74 6.93 2.55 -17.68
N GLY A 75 6.53 2.38 -16.42
CA GLY A 75 5.20 2.71 -15.92
C GLY A 75 4.13 1.64 -16.18
N GLU A 76 4.45 0.54 -16.85
CA GLU A 76 3.50 -0.55 -17.05
C GLU A 76 3.21 -1.31 -15.74
N PRO A 77 2.05 -1.97 -15.65
CA PRO A 77 1.70 -2.78 -14.49
C PRO A 77 2.54 -4.05 -14.42
N VAL A 78 3.14 -4.29 -13.26
CA VAL A 78 3.80 -5.55 -12.89
C VAL A 78 2.88 -6.29 -11.93
N TYR A 79 2.44 -7.47 -12.32
CA TYR A 79 1.66 -8.33 -11.44
C TYR A 79 2.64 -9.15 -10.60
N VAL A 80 2.66 -8.90 -9.29
CA VAL A 80 3.60 -9.52 -8.35
C VAL A 80 2.85 -10.53 -7.51
N THR A 81 3.13 -11.81 -7.74
CA THR A 81 2.54 -12.92 -6.99
C THR A 81 3.20 -13.04 -5.61
N LEU A 82 2.39 -13.23 -4.57
CA LEU A 82 2.84 -13.21 -3.18
C LEU A 82 2.88 -14.59 -2.56
N LYS A 83 3.93 -14.83 -1.77
CA LYS A 83 4.02 -15.95 -0.83
C LYS A 83 4.48 -15.45 0.54
N ASN A 84 4.29 -16.24 1.58
CA ASN A 84 4.90 -15.97 2.89
C ASN A 84 6.27 -16.63 2.97
N ASP A 85 7.25 -15.92 3.53
CA ASP A 85 8.55 -16.46 3.90
C ASP A 85 8.47 -17.26 5.23
N ASN A 86 9.60 -17.82 5.65
CA ASN A 86 9.70 -18.62 6.88
C ASN A 86 9.43 -17.80 8.16
N GLU A 87 9.54 -16.48 8.09
CA GLU A 87 9.30 -15.55 9.19
C GLU A 87 7.84 -14.99 9.16
N GLY A 88 7.06 -15.35 8.15
CA GLY A 88 5.68 -14.89 7.95
C GLY A 88 5.57 -13.50 7.30
N PHE A 89 6.61 -13.03 6.61
CA PHE A 89 6.58 -11.82 5.80
C PHE A 89 6.28 -12.12 4.33
N ALA A 90 5.72 -11.12 3.65
CA ALA A 90 5.44 -11.18 2.23
C ALA A 90 6.75 -11.24 1.44
N ALA A 91 6.84 -12.24 0.57
CA ALA A 91 7.92 -12.44 -0.36
C ALA A 91 7.35 -12.61 -1.78
N ILE A 92 8.16 -12.26 -2.77
CA ILE A 92 7.80 -12.40 -4.18
C ILE A 92 7.95 -13.87 -4.57
N GLU A 93 6.90 -14.45 -5.13
CA GLU A 93 6.96 -15.76 -5.78
C GLU A 93 7.38 -15.64 -7.25
N SER A 94 6.70 -14.75 -7.98
CA SER A 94 6.94 -14.50 -9.40
C SER A 94 6.40 -13.14 -9.80
N ILE A 95 6.78 -12.70 -11.01
CA ILE A 95 6.25 -11.50 -11.65
C ILE A 95 5.71 -11.85 -13.05
N SER A 96 4.69 -11.14 -13.50
CA SER A 96 4.10 -11.34 -14.84
C SER A 96 3.55 -10.04 -15.43
N HIS A 97 3.44 -10.01 -16.76
CA HIS A 97 2.79 -8.93 -17.53
C HIS A 97 1.26 -8.97 -17.46
N GLN A 98 0.69 -10.08 -16.99
CA GLN A 98 -0.75 -10.31 -16.91
C GLN A 98 -1.12 -10.82 -15.52
N ALA A 99 -2.35 -10.52 -15.08
CA ALA A 99 -2.87 -11.01 -13.82
C ALA A 99 -2.89 -12.55 -13.80
N PRO A 100 -2.54 -13.20 -12.68
CA PRO A 100 -2.67 -14.63 -12.52
C PRO A 100 -4.16 -15.03 -12.43
N ASP A 101 -4.55 -16.07 -13.16
CA ASP A 101 -5.94 -16.58 -13.20
C ASP A 101 -6.19 -17.76 -12.24
N ASP A 102 -5.16 -18.20 -11.52
CA ASP A 102 -5.15 -19.41 -10.70
C ASP A 102 -5.64 -19.19 -9.26
N GLY A 103 -6.16 -18.00 -8.95
CA GLY A 103 -6.59 -17.61 -7.61
C GLY A 103 -5.43 -17.34 -6.65
N THR A 104 -4.19 -17.22 -7.16
CA THR A 104 -3.05 -16.82 -6.33
C THR A 104 -3.15 -15.34 -5.96
N ASP A 105 -2.84 -15.01 -4.72
CA ASP A 105 -2.80 -13.63 -4.25
C ASP A 105 -1.65 -12.87 -4.93
N TYR A 106 -1.99 -11.72 -5.49
CA TYR A 106 -1.04 -10.85 -6.18
C TYR A 106 -1.32 -9.38 -5.89
N VAL A 107 -0.30 -8.54 -6.08
CA VAL A 107 -0.41 -7.08 -6.03
C VAL A 107 0.02 -6.48 -7.36
N VAL A 108 -0.59 -5.36 -7.72
CA VAL A 108 -0.19 -4.58 -8.90
C VAL A 108 0.84 -3.55 -8.48
N ALA A 109 2.04 -3.64 -9.06
CA ALA A 109 3.10 -2.65 -8.91
C ALA A 109 3.31 -1.90 -10.24
N LYS A 110 4.04 -0.79 -10.19
CA LYS A 110 4.45 -0.05 -11.40
C LYS A 110 5.91 -0.27 -11.70
N TYR A 111 6.21 -0.76 -12.89
CA TYR A 111 7.59 -0.91 -13.35
C TYR A 111 8.28 0.46 -13.42
N ARG A 112 9.52 0.52 -12.90
CA ARG A 112 10.33 1.73 -12.84
C ARG A 112 11.49 1.65 -13.82
N TYR A 113 12.39 0.70 -13.63
CA TYR A 113 13.57 0.56 -14.48
C TYR A 113 14.21 -0.81 -14.26
N ASN A 114 15.05 -1.22 -15.20
CA ASN A 114 15.90 -2.39 -15.06
C ASN A 114 17.27 -1.96 -14.51
N ALA A 115 17.76 -2.69 -13.51
CA ALA A 115 19.12 -2.62 -13.01
C ALA A 115 19.82 -3.97 -13.18
N LYS A 116 20.60 -4.10 -14.26
CA LYS A 116 21.31 -5.34 -14.64
C LYS A 116 20.36 -6.52 -14.86
N ASP A 117 20.24 -7.39 -13.85
CA ASP A 117 19.45 -8.62 -13.87
C ASP A 117 18.20 -8.50 -12.97
N ASN A 118 17.93 -7.31 -12.44
CA ASN A 118 16.77 -7.05 -11.59
C ASN A 118 15.87 -5.99 -12.22
N ILE A 119 14.57 -6.25 -12.27
CA ILE A 119 13.61 -5.16 -12.47
C ILE A 119 13.33 -4.47 -11.13
N ASN A 120 13.14 -3.16 -11.19
CA ASN A 120 12.69 -2.35 -10.06
C ASN A 120 11.27 -1.87 -10.33
N PHE A 121 10.44 -1.91 -9.31
CA PHE A 121 9.05 -1.48 -9.37
C PHE A 121 8.67 -0.76 -8.08
N SER A 122 7.60 0.03 -8.13
CA SER A 122 7.03 0.66 -6.94
C SER A 122 5.67 0.09 -6.63
N LEU A 123 5.49 -0.34 -5.38
CA LEU A 123 4.20 -0.64 -4.79
C LEU A 123 3.43 0.67 -4.57
N GLU A 124 2.14 0.67 -4.87
CA GLU A 124 1.34 1.91 -4.85
C GLU A 124 0.77 2.25 -3.47
N PHE A 125 0.84 1.32 -2.53
CA PHE A 125 0.42 1.47 -1.14
C PHE A 125 1.57 1.98 -0.25
N ASP A 126 2.28 3.03 -0.68
CA ASP A 126 3.48 3.57 -0.03
C ASP A 126 3.22 4.74 0.94
N ARG A 127 1.95 5.06 1.21
CA ARG A 127 1.57 6.18 2.09
C ARG A 127 0.60 5.71 3.17
N TYR A 128 0.99 5.91 4.43
CA TYR A 128 0.12 5.74 5.58
C TYR A 128 -0.38 7.10 6.06
N TYR A 129 -1.68 7.35 5.88
CA TYR A 129 -2.30 8.61 6.29
C TYR A 129 -2.68 8.58 7.76
N MET A 130 -2.36 9.64 8.48
CA MET A 130 -2.79 9.86 9.85
C MET A 130 -3.30 11.30 10.03
N GLU A 131 -4.06 11.51 11.09
CA GLU A 131 -4.50 12.86 11.46
C GLU A 131 -3.29 13.75 11.74
N GLU A 132 -3.26 14.98 11.24
CA GLU A 132 -2.09 15.86 11.38
C GLU A 132 -1.72 16.12 12.84
N SER A 133 -2.74 16.25 13.70
CA SER A 133 -2.56 16.45 15.13
C SER A 133 -1.74 15.32 15.76
N LYS A 134 -1.84 14.09 15.23
CA LYS A 134 -1.26 12.83 15.76
C LYS A 134 0.17 12.55 15.30
N ALA A 135 0.64 13.33 14.34
CA ALA A 135 1.91 13.10 13.70
C ALA A 135 3.14 13.42 14.57
N PRO A 136 3.14 14.43 15.47
CA PRO A 136 4.29 14.67 16.35
C PRO A 136 4.66 13.44 17.20
N GLU A 137 3.66 12.72 17.72
CA GLU A 137 3.84 11.51 18.51
C GLU A 137 4.40 10.37 17.65
N ALA A 138 3.87 10.18 16.45
CA ALA A 138 4.37 9.20 15.48
C ALA A 138 5.82 9.49 15.04
N GLU A 139 6.16 10.75 14.80
CA GLU A 139 7.52 11.17 14.44
C GLU A 139 8.50 10.94 15.59
N THR A 140 8.08 11.22 16.83
CA THR A 140 8.88 10.97 18.03
C THR A 140 9.14 9.48 18.21
N PHE A 141 8.12 8.65 18.05
CA PHE A 141 8.25 7.20 18.09
C PHE A 141 9.26 6.71 17.07
N TYR A 142 9.12 7.16 15.82
CA TYR A 142 10.01 6.79 14.74
C TYR A 142 11.46 7.23 14.99
N ARG A 143 11.67 8.47 15.46
CA ARG A 143 13.00 9.00 15.81
C ARG A 143 13.66 8.16 16.89
N SER A 144 12.91 7.79 17.93
CA SER A 144 13.40 6.95 19.03
C SER A 144 13.75 5.53 18.57
N TYR A 145 12.92 4.95 17.71
CA TYR A 145 13.17 3.65 17.09
C TYR A 145 14.44 3.67 16.23
N ASN A 146 14.68 4.75 15.49
CA ASN A 146 15.87 4.87 14.65
C ASN A 146 17.18 5.00 15.43
N GLN A 147 17.15 5.62 16.62
CA GLN A 147 18.31 5.89 17.46
C GLN A 147 18.80 4.64 18.24
N ASN A 148 17.89 3.73 18.60
CA ASN A 148 18.22 2.52 19.36
C ASN A 148 18.67 1.35 18.46
N ALA A 149 19.87 1.46 17.89
CA ALA A 149 20.36 0.60 16.80
C ALA A 149 20.75 -0.85 17.18
N GLU A 150 20.89 -1.19 18.46
CA GLU A 150 21.49 -2.49 18.85
C GLU A 150 20.55 -3.70 18.69
N ASN A 151 19.23 -3.53 18.59
CA ASN A 151 18.27 -4.64 18.40
C ASN A 151 17.00 -4.19 17.64
N LYS A 152 17.14 -3.66 16.42
CA LYS A 152 15.98 -3.24 15.62
C LYS A 152 15.17 -4.45 15.13
N LYS A 153 13.96 -4.64 15.67
CA LYS A 153 12.96 -5.49 15.00
C LYS A 153 12.54 -4.84 13.69
N PRO A 154 12.32 -5.59 12.60
CA PRO A 154 11.93 -4.99 11.33
C PRO A 154 10.60 -4.23 11.49
N ALA A 155 10.54 -3.01 10.96
CA ALA A 155 9.27 -2.32 10.75
C ALA A 155 8.56 -2.97 9.56
N TYR A 156 7.24 -3.12 9.64
CA TYR A 156 6.46 -3.72 8.56
C TYR A 156 5.06 -3.14 8.45
N ALA A 157 4.53 -3.16 7.24
CA ALA A 157 3.16 -2.78 6.94
C ALA A 157 2.25 -4.01 6.90
N LEU A 158 1.05 -3.89 7.47
CA LEU A 158 -0.03 -4.84 7.30
C LEU A 158 -0.86 -4.41 6.10
N VAL A 159 -0.88 -5.23 5.04
CA VAL A 159 -1.61 -4.92 3.81
C VAL A 159 -2.55 -6.08 3.50
N ALA A 160 -3.84 -5.78 3.36
CA ALA A 160 -4.83 -6.74 2.88
C ALA A 160 -4.86 -6.76 1.36
N VAL A 161 -4.88 -7.96 0.77
CA VAL A 161 -4.80 -8.16 -0.67
C VAL A 161 -5.98 -9.03 -1.12
N ILE A 162 -6.64 -8.62 -2.21
CA ILE A 162 -7.64 -9.44 -2.92
C ILE A 162 -7.70 -9.03 -4.40
N ASN A 163 -7.59 -9.98 -5.32
CA ASN A 163 -7.73 -9.75 -6.76
C ASN A 163 -6.88 -8.56 -7.29
N GLY A 164 -5.65 -8.41 -6.81
CA GLY A 164 -4.76 -7.30 -7.19
C GLY A 164 -4.98 -5.98 -6.45
N ASN A 165 -6.10 -5.81 -5.74
CA ASN A 165 -6.31 -4.66 -4.88
C ASN A 165 -5.57 -4.85 -3.56
N ALA A 166 -4.89 -3.79 -3.10
CA ALA A 166 -4.06 -3.82 -1.91
C ALA A 166 -4.39 -2.61 -1.02
N VAL A 167 -4.79 -2.88 0.22
CA VAL A 167 -5.17 -1.85 1.20
C VAL A 167 -4.25 -1.93 2.41
N LEU A 168 -3.54 -0.83 2.66
CA LEU A 168 -2.69 -0.66 3.83
C LEU A 168 -3.54 -0.45 5.07
N LYS A 169 -3.47 -1.38 6.03
CA LYS A 169 -4.26 -1.38 7.27
C LYS A 169 -3.55 -0.67 8.41
N ASP A 170 -2.28 -1.02 8.63
CA ASP A 170 -1.48 -0.43 9.69
C ASP A 170 0.01 -0.57 9.43
N VAL A 171 0.80 0.16 10.22
CA VAL A 171 2.27 0.10 10.22
C VAL A 171 2.73 -0.28 11.61
N ILE A 172 3.50 -1.36 11.69
CA ILE A 172 4.02 -1.92 12.94
C ILE A 172 5.49 -1.54 13.07
N ILE A 173 5.83 -0.94 14.20
CA ILE A 173 7.20 -0.59 14.57
C ILE A 173 7.44 -1.14 15.97
N ASP A 174 8.48 -1.96 16.14
CA ASP A 174 8.78 -2.66 17.41
C ASP A 174 7.57 -3.43 17.99
N ASP A 175 6.85 -4.16 17.15
CA ASP A 175 5.61 -4.90 17.49
C ASP A 175 4.44 -4.02 17.98
N ILE A 176 4.57 -2.70 17.91
CA ILE A 176 3.52 -1.76 18.29
C ILE A 176 2.90 -1.15 17.02
N PRO A 177 1.58 -1.24 16.82
CA PRO A 177 0.91 -0.50 15.77
C PRO A 177 1.07 1.01 16.01
N ILE A 178 1.52 1.74 14.99
CA ILE A 178 1.75 3.19 15.10
C ILE A 178 0.49 3.94 15.52
N ARG A 179 -0.68 3.45 15.09
CA ARG A 179 -1.98 3.98 15.48
C ARG A 179 -2.23 3.88 16.98
N GLU A 180 -1.91 2.74 17.58
CA GLU A 180 -2.09 2.50 19.01
C GLU A 180 -1.10 3.31 19.85
N TYR A 181 0.16 3.39 19.41
CA TYR A 181 1.18 4.18 20.09
C TYR A 181 0.73 5.64 20.25
N VAL A 182 0.29 6.24 19.15
CA VAL A 182 -0.19 7.62 19.09
C VAL A 182 -1.39 7.84 20.03
N LEU A 183 -2.34 6.91 20.07
CA LEU A 183 -3.50 7.02 20.96
C LEU A 183 -3.07 6.97 22.44
N LYS A 184 -2.20 6.03 22.81
CA LYS A 184 -1.68 5.88 24.18
C LYS A 184 -0.91 7.10 24.66
N GLU A 185 -0.09 7.71 23.82
CA GLU A 185 0.68 8.91 24.21
C GLU A 185 -0.22 10.13 24.45
N ARG A 186 -1.37 10.19 23.79
CA ARG A 186 -2.35 11.27 23.99
C ARG A 186 -3.20 11.10 25.24
N GLU A 187 -3.54 9.87 25.60
CA GLU A 187 -4.26 9.60 26.85
C GLU A 187 -3.43 9.92 28.10
N LYS A 188 -2.10 10.03 27.97
CA LYS A 188 -1.17 10.41 29.05
C LYS A 188 -1.07 11.93 29.27
N GLN A 189 -1.56 12.76 28.35
CA GLN A 189 -1.52 14.23 28.41
C GLN A 189 -2.83 14.78 28.96
#